data_AF-A0A317ZM30-F1
#
_entry.id   AF-A0A317ZM30-F1
#
_cell.length_a   1.000
_cell.length_b   1.000
_cell.length_c   1.000
_cell.angle_alpha   90.00
_cell.angle_beta   90.00
_cell.angle_gamma   90.00
#
_symmetry.space_group_name_H-M   'P 1'
#
loop_
_entity.id
_entity.type
_entity.pdbx_description
1 polymer ?
#
loop_
_entity_poly.entity_id
_entity_poly.type
_entity_poly.pdbx_seq_one_letter_code
_entity_poly.pdbx_strand_id
1 'polypeptide(L)'
;MVHLRSLSHLTAVSGANCAVVLALVLAATAALGLGRVWRLAAGFVVLAGFVVLVTPEPSVVRAAGMATIVLLSGVLGRPGRGLAALSLAGLCLLIGDPWLARNYGFALSVLATLGLLLLAGPLSRRLRRWLPAPLAPVLAIPFAAQLACQPVLVLLSPTLPAFGVPANLLAAPAAPVATIVGLVACLLLPVLPGLAIPLVWLAWLPATWIAAVATVTASLPGSSLPWLGGPGGVVLTLACTVAVLAVLLARRPGRSTLVLRVASTALLCVTVGSVLGIVVGTGLGRAAVFPSTWQIAACDIGQGDAVLVRGGGRVALVDVGPDAALLAECLDTLAIDHIDLLVLSHYDLDHIGGLDAVVGRVGVALVGVPENSQDAALHTELAAGGAVVREAARGDSGTLGTLAWQVLWPVRGGSSMQTGNPGSVTVLFAGDGIRSVFLGDLGEESQTALLEAGPIGRVDVVKVAHHGSRDQSAALYAELDASVGLISVGADNGYGHPTSTLLQLLGSAGTRAVRTDQDGLAVVAPVGGAPPNQGRATGQDLVVWTEKVGGAG
;
A
#
# COMPACT_ATOMS: atom_id res chain seq x y z
N MET A 1 -1.17 -4.24 5.12
CA MET A 1 -0.46 -3.33 6.08
C MET A 1 -0.41 -1.93 5.48
N VAL A 2 -1.28 -1.02 5.92
CA VAL A 2 -1.43 0.34 5.37
C VAL A 2 -0.08 1.09 5.39
N HIS A 3 0.26 1.80 4.31
CA HIS A 3 1.48 2.60 4.17
C HIS A 3 1.52 3.81 5.13
N LEU A 4 1.69 3.54 6.42
CA LEU A 4 1.69 4.48 7.54
C LEU A 4 3.01 5.25 7.70
N ARG A 5 3.61 5.72 6.59
CA ARG A 5 5.01 6.17 6.54
C ARG A 5 5.29 7.49 7.28
N SER A 6 4.28 8.35 7.47
CA SER A 6 4.44 9.64 8.15
C SER A 6 4.27 9.58 9.67
N LEU A 7 3.56 8.56 10.16
CA LEU A 7 3.26 8.36 11.59
C LEU A 7 4.02 7.18 12.20
N SER A 8 4.90 6.52 11.44
CA SER A 8 5.67 5.35 11.91
C SER A 8 6.58 5.67 13.10
N HIS A 9 6.98 6.93 13.28
CA HIS A 9 7.75 7.36 14.46
C HIS A 9 6.91 7.55 15.73
N LEU A 10 5.57 7.54 15.62
CA LEU A 10 4.67 7.52 16.78
C LEU A 10 4.35 6.09 17.22
N THR A 11 4.39 5.14 16.29
CA THR A 11 4.20 3.71 16.58
C THR A 11 5.51 3.03 16.98
N ALA A 12 6.64 3.45 16.42
CA ALA A 12 7.97 3.08 16.91
C ALA A 12 8.34 3.92 18.13
N VAL A 13 8.92 3.31 19.16
CA VAL A 13 9.27 4.01 20.39
C VAL A 13 10.34 5.05 20.08
N SER A 14 9.96 6.32 20.21
CA SER A 14 10.78 7.45 19.77
C SER A 14 11.32 8.28 20.94
N GLY A 15 12.25 9.19 20.63
CA GLY A 15 12.78 10.11 21.64
C GLY A 15 11.75 11.08 22.21
N ALA A 16 10.61 11.29 21.54
CA ALA A 16 9.51 12.05 22.12
C ALA A 16 8.90 11.31 23.33
N ASN A 17 8.76 9.99 23.26
CA ASN A 17 8.26 9.17 24.37
C ASN A 17 9.22 9.23 25.57
N CYS A 18 10.53 9.10 25.32
CA CYS A 18 11.56 9.28 26.35
C CYS A 18 11.50 10.68 26.99
N ALA A 19 11.32 11.72 26.17
CA ALA A 19 11.26 13.10 26.65
C ALA A 19 10.01 13.38 27.49
N VAL A 20 8.84 12.84 27.10
CA VAL A 20 7.58 12.96 27.86
C VAL A 20 7.73 12.30 29.24
N VAL A 21 8.24 11.07 29.27
CA VAL A 21 8.45 10.33 30.53
C VAL A 21 9.43 11.08 31.45
N LEU A 22 10.56 11.53 30.90
CA LEU A 22 11.56 12.27 31.66
C LEU A 22 11.03 13.61 32.18
N ALA A 23 10.29 14.36 31.35
CA ALA A 23 9.70 15.63 31.75
C ALA A 23 8.70 15.46 32.90
N LEU A 24 7.87 14.43 32.84
CA LEU A 24 6.88 14.12 33.88
C LEU A 24 7.53 13.80 35.22
N VAL A 25 8.60 12.99 35.22
CA VAL A 25 9.36 12.65 36.44
C VAL A 25 10.08 13.88 37.00
N LEU A 26 10.71 14.67 36.15
CA LEU A 26 11.39 15.90 36.58
C LEU A 26 10.43 16.96 37.12
N ALA A 27 9.18 16.98 36.65
CA ALA A 27 8.11 17.83 37.16
C ALA A 27 7.55 17.30 38.49
N ALA A 28 7.28 16.00 38.59
CA ALA A 28 6.77 15.37 39.82
C ALA A 28 7.78 15.53 40.98
N THR A 29 9.06 15.24 40.71
CA THR A 29 10.13 15.43 41.71
C THR A 29 10.34 16.90 42.09
N ALA A 30 10.06 17.84 41.18
CA ALA A 30 10.05 19.27 41.50
C ALA A 30 8.90 19.66 42.42
N ALA A 31 7.69 19.14 42.13
CA ALA A 31 6.49 19.39 42.93
C ALA A 31 6.63 18.85 44.37
N LEU A 32 7.39 17.78 44.55
CA LEU A 32 7.76 17.21 45.84
C LEU A 32 8.87 17.99 46.58
N GLY A 33 9.37 19.09 46.03
CA GLY A 33 10.41 19.92 46.65
C GLY A 33 11.81 19.30 46.68
N LEU A 34 12.07 18.24 45.88
CA LEU A 34 13.36 17.56 45.89
C LEU A 34 14.47 18.44 45.28
N GLY A 35 15.65 18.38 45.90
CA GLY A 35 16.83 19.10 45.42
C GLY A 35 17.27 18.66 44.01
N ARG A 36 18.00 19.54 43.31
CA ARG A 36 18.44 19.34 41.91
C ARG A 36 19.12 17.99 41.66
N VAL A 37 19.95 17.53 42.61
CA VAL A 37 20.66 16.24 42.51
C VAL A 37 19.70 15.06 42.47
N TRP A 38 18.71 15.04 43.37
CA TRP A 38 17.70 13.98 43.43
C TRP A 38 16.80 13.95 42.21
N ARG A 39 16.44 15.12 41.67
CA ARG A 39 15.67 15.22 40.42
C ARG A 39 16.42 14.61 39.24
N LEU A 40 17.72 14.89 39.14
CA LEU A 40 18.56 14.34 38.07
C LEU A 40 18.80 12.84 38.25
N ALA A 41 19.04 12.37 39.48
CA ALA A 41 19.16 10.95 39.79
C ALA A 41 17.88 10.18 39.41
N ALA A 42 16.71 10.70 39.79
CA ALA A 42 15.42 10.13 39.40
C ALA A 42 15.25 10.09 37.87
N GLY A 43 15.67 11.15 37.17
CA GLY A 43 15.67 11.19 35.70
C GLY A 43 16.51 10.08 35.06
N PHE A 44 17.72 9.82 35.57
CA PHE A 44 18.58 8.72 35.09
C PHE A 44 17.97 7.35 35.36
N VAL A 45 17.44 7.13 36.56
CA VAL A 45 16.82 5.85 36.94
C VAL A 45 15.63 5.54 36.05
N VAL A 46 14.74 6.51 35.84
CA VAL A 46 13.58 6.33 34.97
C VAL A 46 13.98 6.13 33.52
N LEU A 47 14.98 6.85 33.03
CA LEU A 47 15.45 6.68 31.66
C LEU A 47 16.02 5.28 31.43
N ALA A 48 16.84 4.76 32.37
CA ALA A 48 17.36 3.40 32.32
C ALA A 48 16.22 2.37 32.41
N GLY A 49 15.27 2.56 33.33
CA GLY A 49 14.11 1.69 33.48
C GLY A 49 13.23 1.66 32.21
N PHE A 50 13.05 2.81 31.56
CA PHE A 50 12.31 2.92 30.30
C PHE A 50 13.00 2.13 29.16
N VAL A 51 14.32 2.26 29.02
CA VAL A 51 15.09 1.50 28.01
C VAL A 51 14.97 -0.01 28.24
N VAL A 52 15.02 -0.46 29.50
CA VAL A 52 14.88 -1.88 29.84
C VAL A 52 13.46 -2.37 29.56
N LEU A 53 12.45 -1.62 29.98
CA LEU A 53 11.05 -2.00 29.84
C LEU A 53 10.61 -2.12 28.38
N VAL A 54 11.02 -1.16 27.55
CA VAL A 54 10.61 -1.09 26.14
C VAL A 54 11.51 -1.94 25.23
N THR A 55 12.49 -2.64 25.82
CA THR A 55 13.59 -3.30 25.13
C THR A 55 14.57 -2.32 24.48
N PRO A 56 15.87 -2.67 24.41
CA PRO A 56 16.91 -1.79 23.87
C PRO A 56 16.86 -1.75 22.34
N GLU A 57 15.82 -1.12 21.78
CA GLU A 57 15.79 -0.80 20.36
C GLU A 57 16.80 0.32 20.04
N PRO A 58 17.42 0.31 18.83
CA PRO A 58 18.38 1.33 18.45
C PRO A 58 17.85 2.78 18.57
N SER A 59 16.57 3.02 18.30
CA SER A 59 15.92 4.34 18.47
C SER A 59 15.87 4.80 19.93
N VAL A 60 15.53 3.89 20.84
CA VAL A 60 15.38 4.15 22.27
C VAL A 60 16.74 4.43 22.92
N VAL A 61 17.76 3.63 22.58
CA VAL A 61 19.13 3.82 23.07
C VAL A 61 19.70 5.18 22.65
N ARG A 62 19.47 5.61 21.40
CA ARG A 62 19.89 6.93 20.91
C ARG A 62 19.21 8.07 21.67
N ALA A 63 17.89 7.97 21.82
CA ALA A 63 17.11 8.95 22.55
C ALA A 63 17.54 9.06 24.02
N ALA A 64 17.82 7.92 24.67
CA ALA A 64 18.33 7.87 26.02
C ALA A 64 19.74 8.48 26.12
N GLY A 65 20.64 8.19 25.18
CA GLY A 65 21.96 8.81 25.13
C GLY A 65 21.87 10.35 25.04
N MET A 66 21.01 10.86 24.17
CA MET A 66 20.76 12.30 24.07
C MET A 66 20.17 12.90 25.35
N ALA A 67 19.17 12.25 25.94
CA ALA A 67 18.56 12.69 27.20
C ALA A 67 19.57 12.70 28.35
N THR A 68 20.44 11.69 28.45
CA THR A 68 21.56 11.64 29.40
C THR A 68 22.49 12.84 29.24
N ILE A 69 22.91 13.16 28.01
CA ILE A 69 23.78 14.31 27.76
C ILE A 69 23.10 15.63 28.14
N VAL A 70 21.80 15.77 27.88
CA VAL A 70 21.01 16.93 28.31
C VAL A 70 20.96 17.02 29.85
N LEU A 71 20.69 15.93 30.55
CA LEU A 71 20.69 15.88 32.02
C LEU A 71 22.06 16.26 32.60
N LEU A 72 23.15 15.75 32.04
CA LEU A 72 24.52 16.08 32.44
C LEU A 72 24.88 17.55 32.17
N SER A 73 24.44 18.11 31.04
CA SER A 73 24.61 19.54 30.75
C SER A 73 23.90 20.43 31.77
N GLY A 74 22.77 19.92 32.29
CA GLY A 74 22.05 20.48 33.42
C GLY A 74 22.89 20.48 34.70
N VAL A 75 23.62 19.41 35.02
CA VAL A 75 24.53 19.37 36.20
C VAL A 75 25.65 20.41 36.08
N LEU A 76 26.25 20.51 34.90
CA LEU A 76 27.43 21.33 34.62
C LEU A 76 27.13 22.84 34.50
N GLY A 77 25.89 23.27 34.74
CA GLY A 77 25.52 24.68 34.76
C GLY A 77 25.61 25.38 33.39
N ARG A 78 25.64 24.63 32.28
CA ARG A 78 25.73 25.15 30.91
C ARG A 78 24.46 24.82 30.09
N PRO A 79 23.27 25.31 30.47
CA PRO A 79 22.07 25.10 29.68
C PRO A 79 22.19 25.87 28.36
N GLY A 80 21.88 25.22 27.23
CA GLY A 80 21.56 25.96 25.98
C GLY A 80 22.36 25.65 24.72
N ARG A 81 23.24 24.64 24.70
CA ARG A 81 23.95 24.24 23.46
C ARG A 81 23.38 22.94 22.87
N GLY A 82 22.10 22.93 22.50
CA GLY A 82 21.44 21.75 21.92
C GLY A 82 22.19 21.13 20.74
N LEU A 83 22.80 21.95 19.88
CA LEU A 83 23.64 21.47 18.76
C LEU A 83 24.93 20.79 19.22
N ALA A 84 25.59 21.33 20.26
CA ALA A 84 26.79 20.72 20.81
C ALA A 84 26.46 19.40 21.52
N ALA A 85 25.32 19.35 22.22
CA ALA A 85 24.82 18.12 22.83
C ALA A 85 24.49 17.05 21.79
N LEU A 86 23.81 17.42 20.68
CA LEU A 86 23.54 16.50 19.57
C LEU A 86 24.82 16.01 18.90
N SER A 87 25.80 16.90 18.69
CA SER A 87 27.09 16.56 18.07
C SER A 87 27.90 15.62 18.96
N LEU A 88 27.95 15.90 20.27
CA LEU A 88 28.61 15.03 21.25
C LEU A 88 27.91 13.68 21.35
N ALA A 89 26.58 13.65 21.38
CA ALA A 89 25.79 12.43 21.39
C ALA A 89 26.07 11.57 20.16
N GLY A 90 26.00 12.17 18.96
CA GLY A 90 26.31 11.49 17.71
C GLY A 90 27.72 10.93 17.70
N LEU A 91 28.72 11.71 18.15
CA LEU A 91 30.11 11.28 18.23
C LEU A 91 30.30 10.10 19.20
N CYS A 92 29.78 10.20 20.42
CA CYS A 92 29.89 9.13 21.42
C CYS A 92 29.21 7.85 20.95
N LEU A 93 28.04 7.94 20.32
CA LEU A 93 27.32 6.79 19.77
C LEU A 93 28.08 6.14 18.61
N LEU A 94 28.65 6.93 17.69
CA LEU A 94 29.45 6.42 16.57
C LEU A 94 30.79 5.82 17.00
N ILE A 95 31.39 6.32 18.08
CA ILE A 95 32.57 5.72 18.70
C ILE A 95 32.21 4.37 19.34
N GLY A 96 31.06 4.28 20.02
CA GLY A 96 30.59 3.05 20.65
C GLY A 96 30.16 1.98 19.64
N ASP A 97 29.48 2.39 18.58
CA ASP A 97 29.07 1.51 17.48
C ASP A 97 29.19 2.23 16.11
N PRO A 98 30.28 1.99 15.37
CA PRO A 98 30.51 2.59 14.05
C PRO A 98 29.48 2.18 13.00
N TRP A 99 28.78 1.05 13.17
CA TRP A 99 27.78 0.59 12.20
C TRP A 99 26.54 1.49 12.16
N LEU A 100 26.32 2.30 13.20
CA LEU A 100 25.27 3.32 13.23
C LEU A 100 25.39 4.34 12.10
N ALA A 101 26.59 4.54 11.52
CA ALA A 101 26.79 5.44 10.38
C ALA A 101 26.01 5.01 9.12
N ARG A 102 25.70 3.71 8.99
CA ARG A 102 24.92 3.15 7.87
C ARG A 102 23.45 2.93 8.21
N ASN A 103 23.04 3.25 9.44
CA ASN A 103 21.68 3.01 9.91
C ASN A 103 20.77 4.21 9.59
N TYR A 104 19.75 3.98 8.76
CA TYR A 104 18.77 5.01 8.40
C TYR A 104 18.04 5.59 9.62
N GLY A 105 17.70 4.77 10.61
CA GLY A 105 17.06 5.23 11.84
C GLY A 105 17.94 6.17 12.66
N PHE A 106 19.26 5.95 12.69
CA PHE A 106 20.21 6.87 13.31
C PHE A 106 20.24 8.21 12.56
N ALA A 107 20.39 8.17 11.22
CA ALA A 107 20.41 9.37 10.39
C ALA A 107 19.11 10.20 10.54
N LEU A 108 17.94 9.56 10.47
CA LEU A 108 16.64 10.21 10.62
C LEU A 108 16.46 10.84 12.01
N SER A 109 16.92 10.18 13.08
CA SER A 109 16.86 10.73 14.45
C SER A 109 17.72 11.98 14.61
N VAL A 110 18.94 11.96 14.06
CA VAL A 110 19.87 13.09 14.12
C VAL A 110 19.34 14.25 13.27
N LEU A 111 18.87 13.98 12.05
CA LEU A 111 18.30 14.99 11.16
C LEU A 111 17.01 15.60 11.71
N ALA A 112 16.11 14.80 12.28
CA ALA A 112 14.91 15.31 12.94
C ALA A 112 15.27 16.28 14.06
N THR A 113 16.19 15.89 14.94
CA THR A 113 16.60 16.74 16.07
C THR A 113 17.32 18.00 15.58
N LEU A 114 18.19 17.87 14.57
CA LEU A 114 18.86 19.00 13.93
C LEU A 114 17.84 19.98 13.32
N GLY A 115 16.83 19.47 12.61
CA GLY A 115 15.73 20.24 12.05
C GLY A 115 14.94 20.98 13.12
N LEU A 116 14.61 20.31 14.23
CA LEU A 116 13.93 20.95 15.37
C LEU A 116 14.76 22.09 15.98
N LEU A 117 16.05 21.87 16.19
CA LEU A 117 16.95 22.87 16.79
C LEU A 117 17.20 24.07 15.87
N LEU A 118 17.34 23.85 14.56
CA LEU A 118 17.69 24.90 13.60
C LEU A 118 16.46 25.59 12.99
N LEU A 119 15.40 24.84 12.66
CA LEU A 119 14.31 25.31 11.81
C LEU A 119 13.04 25.65 12.60
N ALA A 120 12.71 24.93 13.68
CA ALA A 120 11.42 25.12 14.37
C ALA A 120 11.23 26.54 14.92
N GLY A 121 12.28 27.12 15.52
CA GLY A 121 12.24 28.50 16.05
C GLY A 121 12.05 29.57 14.97
N PRO A 122 12.90 29.62 13.92
CA PRO A 122 12.72 30.51 12.78
C PRO A 122 11.36 30.36 12.08
N LEU A 123 10.90 29.12 11.85
CA LEU A 123 9.61 28.84 11.24
C LEU A 123 8.45 29.34 12.12
N SER A 124 8.46 29.03 13.42
CA SER A 124 7.43 29.48 14.35
C SER A 124 7.30 31.01 14.37
N ARG A 125 8.42 31.75 14.39
CA ARG A 125 8.41 33.23 14.31
C ARG A 125 7.80 33.77 13.03
N ARG A 126 7.92 33.04 11.92
CA ARG A 126 7.30 33.41 10.63
C ARG A 126 5.82 33.09 10.61
N LEU A 127 5.45 31.88 11.04
CA LEU A 127 4.07 31.42 11.15
C LEU A 127 3.25 32.31 12.08
N ARG A 128 3.83 32.85 13.15
CA ARG A 128 3.18 33.83 14.05
C ARG A 128 2.68 35.11 13.37
N ARG A 129 3.14 35.43 12.16
CA ARG A 129 2.60 36.57 11.39
C ARG A 129 1.22 36.27 10.79
N TRP A 130 0.88 34.99 10.64
CA TRP A 130 -0.32 34.50 9.96
C TRP A 130 -1.21 33.66 10.88
N LEU A 131 -0.66 33.15 11.99
CA LEU A 131 -1.34 32.25 12.92
C LEU A 131 -1.22 32.74 14.36
N PRO A 132 -2.20 32.40 15.22
CA PRO A 132 -2.13 32.60 16.67
C PRO A 132 -0.83 32.04 17.28
N ALA A 133 -0.32 32.74 18.30
CA ALA A 133 0.91 32.39 19.00
C ALA A 133 1.03 30.91 19.46
N PRO A 134 -0.03 30.24 19.95
CA PRO A 134 0.06 28.83 20.35
C PRO A 134 0.08 27.85 19.16
N LEU A 135 -0.53 28.20 18.01
CA LEU A 135 -0.61 27.30 16.85
C LEU A 135 0.65 27.28 16.00
N ALA A 136 1.39 28.40 15.98
CA ALA A 136 2.63 28.52 15.21
C ALA A 136 3.71 27.46 15.54
N PRO A 137 4.06 27.18 16.82
CA PRO A 137 5.01 26.11 17.13
C PRO A 137 4.47 24.71 16.81
N VAL A 138 3.16 24.49 16.96
CA VAL A 138 2.51 23.19 16.72
C VAL A 138 2.65 22.77 15.25
N LEU A 139 2.58 23.71 14.31
CA LEU A 139 2.85 23.44 12.89
C LEU A 139 4.34 23.46 12.54
N ALA A 140 5.11 24.36 13.16
CA ALA A 140 6.52 24.53 12.82
C ALA A 140 7.39 23.31 13.17
N ILE A 141 7.08 22.61 14.26
CA ILE A 141 7.80 21.43 14.74
C ILE A 141 7.74 20.26 13.74
N PRO A 142 6.55 19.74 13.37
CA PRO A 142 6.45 18.62 12.42
C PRO A 142 6.95 19.02 11.02
N PHE A 143 6.72 20.26 10.59
CA PHE A 143 7.22 20.74 9.31
C PHE A 143 8.76 20.81 9.27
N ALA A 144 9.40 21.28 10.35
CA ALA A 144 10.86 21.31 10.49
C ALA A 144 11.46 19.90 10.43
N ALA A 145 10.85 18.94 11.14
CA ALA A 145 11.29 17.55 11.13
C ALA A 145 11.13 16.92 9.73
N GLN A 146 9.97 17.15 9.07
CA GLN A 146 9.72 16.64 7.73
C GLN A 146 10.74 17.17 6.72
N LEU A 147 11.00 18.48 6.70
CA LEU A 147 12.00 19.07 5.79
C LEU A 147 13.41 18.50 5.98
N ALA A 148 13.80 18.23 7.23
CA ALA A 148 15.13 17.70 7.54
C ALA A 148 15.26 16.21 7.20
N CYS A 149 14.21 15.42 7.41
CA CYS A 149 14.24 13.96 7.19
C CYS A 149 13.94 13.56 5.74
N GLN A 150 13.21 14.38 4.98
CA GLN A 150 12.73 14.01 3.64
C GLN A 150 13.81 13.51 2.68
N PRO A 151 15.01 14.11 2.58
CA PRO A 151 16.04 13.64 1.65
C PRO A 151 16.47 12.19 1.90
N VAL A 152 16.46 11.76 3.17
CA VAL A 152 16.79 10.37 3.54
C VAL A 152 15.59 9.45 3.34
N LEU A 153 14.38 9.93 3.61
CA LEU A 153 13.16 9.14 3.38
C LEU A 153 12.96 8.79 1.90
N VAL A 154 13.35 9.68 0.99
CA VAL A 154 13.28 9.44 -0.47
C VAL A 154 14.17 8.28 -0.93
N LEU A 155 15.27 8.00 -0.22
CA LEU A 155 16.13 6.83 -0.50
C LEU A 155 15.47 5.51 -0.13
N LEU A 156 14.63 5.51 0.92
CA LEU A 156 13.91 4.32 1.38
C LEU A 156 12.65 4.07 0.55
N SER A 157 12.00 5.14 0.13
CA SER A 157 10.78 5.07 -0.66
C SER A 157 10.67 6.34 -1.51
N PRO A 158 10.65 6.23 -2.85
CA PRO A 158 10.65 7.38 -3.76
C PRO A 158 9.26 8.05 -3.85
N THR A 159 8.77 8.52 -2.70
CA THR A 159 7.44 9.14 -2.55
C THR A 159 7.50 10.31 -1.57
N LEU A 160 6.71 11.36 -1.80
CA LEU A 160 6.51 12.46 -0.87
C LEU A 160 5.17 12.32 -0.12
N PRO A 161 5.16 12.29 1.23
CA PRO A 161 3.92 12.21 2.00
C PRO A 161 3.23 13.59 2.04
N ALA A 162 2.18 13.76 1.23
CA ALA A 162 1.46 15.04 1.12
C ALA A 162 0.76 15.43 2.43
N PHE A 163 0.16 14.45 3.12
CA PHE A 163 -0.55 14.65 4.38
C PHE A 163 0.32 14.42 5.62
N GLY A 164 1.65 14.41 5.50
CA GLY A 164 2.57 14.15 6.61
C GLY A 164 2.41 15.13 7.79
N VAL A 165 2.40 16.44 7.53
CA VAL A 165 2.23 17.46 8.57
C VAL A 165 0.83 17.43 9.19
N PRO A 166 -0.28 17.42 8.43
CA PRO A 166 -1.62 17.32 9.00
C PRO A 166 -1.83 16.05 9.84
N ALA A 167 -1.36 14.89 9.36
CA ALA A 167 -1.47 13.63 10.11
C ALA A 167 -0.75 13.73 11.46
N ASN A 168 0.46 14.28 11.47
CA ASN A 168 1.24 14.50 12.69
C ASN A 168 0.54 15.46 13.66
N LEU A 169 -0.06 16.54 13.13
CA LEU A 169 -0.80 17.52 13.92
C LEU A 169 -2.01 16.88 14.63
N LEU A 170 -2.76 16.03 13.93
CA LEU A 170 -3.94 15.37 14.46
C LEU A 170 -3.59 14.23 15.42
N ALA A 171 -2.45 13.55 15.22
CA ALA A 171 -2.00 12.46 16.08
C ALA A 171 -1.25 12.92 17.33
N ALA A 172 -0.57 14.07 17.27
CA ALA A 172 0.31 14.57 18.34
C ALA A 172 -0.35 14.69 19.74
N PRO A 173 -1.62 15.12 19.89
CA PRO A 173 -2.26 15.20 21.21
C PRO A 173 -2.52 13.83 21.85
N ALA A 174 -2.77 12.81 21.04
CA ALA A 174 -3.09 11.47 21.51
C ALA A 174 -1.83 10.70 21.95
N ALA A 175 -0.67 10.95 21.33
CA ALA A 175 0.55 10.18 21.56
C ALA A 175 1.08 10.23 23.01
N PRO A 176 1.17 11.39 23.70
CA PRO A 176 1.58 11.43 25.10
C PRO A 176 0.60 10.71 26.03
N VAL A 177 -0.70 10.82 25.77
CA VAL A 177 -1.75 10.15 26.56
C VAL A 177 -1.63 8.65 26.42
N ALA A 178 -1.51 8.13 25.18
CA ALA A 178 -1.27 6.73 24.91
C ALA A 178 0.01 6.22 25.59
N THR A 179 1.10 6.99 25.51
CA THR A 179 2.39 6.63 26.10
C THR A 179 2.30 6.53 27.63
N ILE A 180 1.70 7.51 28.30
CA ILE A 180 1.64 7.53 29.78
C ILE A 180 0.69 6.43 30.28
N VAL A 181 -0.54 6.37 29.75
CA VAL A 181 -1.53 5.37 30.20
C VAL A 181 -1.05 3.96 29.89
N GLY A 182 -0.48 3.75 28.69
CA GLY A 182 0.11 2.47 28.29
C GLY A 182 1.28 2.05 29.18
N LEU A 183 2.20 2.98 29.49
CA LEU A 183 3.33 2.70 30.38
C LEU A 183 2.86 2.29 31.79
N VAL A 184 1.89 3.01 32.35
CA VAL A 184 1.31 2.68 33.67
C VAL A 184 0.61 1.33 33.63
N ALA A 185 -0.14 1.04 32.57
CA ALA A 185 -0.78 -0.26 32.38
C ALA A 185 0.26 -1.39 32.31
N CYS A 186 1.33 -1.23 31.52
CA CYS A 186 2.42 -2.20 31.41
C CYS A 186 3.11 -2.47 32.75
N LEU A 187 3.35 -1.45 33.56
CA LEU A 187 3.97 -1.60 34.88
C LEU A 187 3.05 -2.26 35.91
N LEU A 188 1.74 -2.03 35.82
CA LEU A 188 0.75 -2.60 36.74
C LEU A 188 0.33 -4.02 36.35
N LEU A 189 0.44 -4.40 35.07
CA LEU A 189 -0.05 -5.69 34.57
C LEU A 189 0.50 -6.90 35.35
N PRO A 190 1.79 -6.97 35.72
CA PRO A 190 2.32 -8.10 36.50
C PRO A 190 1.89 -8.11 37.97
N VAL A 191 1.50 -6.97 38.55
CA VAL A 191 1.29 -6.80 40.00
C VAL A 191 -0.20 -6.73 40.36
N LEU A 192 -0.99 -5.99 39.56
CA LEU A 192 -2.40 -5.68 39.78
C LEU A 192 -3.16 -5.75 38.45
N PRO A 193 -3.37 -6.95 37.87
CA PRO A 193 -4.01 -7.10 36.56
C PRO A 193 -5.42 -6.51 36.52
N GLY A 194 -6.16 -6.55 37.64
CA GLY A 194 -7.50 -5.98 37.74
C GLY A 194 -7.57 -4.46 37.52
N LEU A 195 -6.48 -3.73 37.85
CA LEU A 195 -6.38 -2.29 37.58
C LEU A 195 -5.73 -2.02 36.21
N ALA A 196 -4.83 -2.90 35.77
CA ALA A 196 -4.13 -2.76 34.50
C ALA A 196 -5.05 -2.92 33.28
N ILE A 197 -5.99 -3.88 33.31
CA ILE A 197 -6.90 -4.15 32.18
C ILE A 197 -7.74 -2.90 31.82
N PRO A 198 -8.44 -2.23 32.77
CA PRO A 198 -9.12 -0.95 32.48
C PRO A 198 -8.20 0.13 31.90
N LEU A 199 -6.95 0.20 32.34
CA LEU A 199 -5.98 1.15 31.79
C LEU A 199 -5.57 0.81 30.35
N VAL A 200 -5.51 -0.49 29.99
CA VAL A 200 -5.31 -0.92 28.60
C VAL A 200 -6.50 -0.49 27.74
N TRP A 201 -7.74 -0.66 28.21
CA TRP A 201 -8.94 -0.16 27.52
C TRP A 201 -8.91 1.37 27.37
N LEU A 202 -8.42 2.08 28.37
CA LEU A 202 -8.26 3.53 28.30
C LEU A 202 -7.16 3.95 27.31
N ALA A 203 -6.06 3.19 27.23
CA ALA A 203 -4.98 3.40 26.26
C ALA A 203 -5.41 3.04 24.82
N TRP A 204 -6.39 2.16 24.65
CA TRP A 204 -6.95 1.80 23.35
C TRP A 204 -7.58 3.01 22.63
N LEU A 205 -8.29 3.89 23.33
CA LEU A 205 -8.93 5.09 22.75
C LEU A 205 -7.95 6.03 22.01
N PRO A 206 -6.86 6.52 22.63
CA PRO A 206 -5.90 7.37 21.92
C PRO A 206 -5.09 6.56 20.88
N ALA A 207 -4.89 5.25 21.07
CA ALA A 207 -4.21 4.41 20.08
C ALA A 207 -5.07 4.24 18.80
N THR A 208 -6.38 3.99 18.95
CA THR A 208 -7.30 3.90 17.81
C THR A 208 -7.50 5.24 17.12
N TRP A 209 -7.47 6.36 17.85
CA TRP A 209 -7.43 7.69 17.23
C TRP A 209 -6.22 7.83 16.31
N ILE A 210 -5.01 7.49 16.78
CA ILE A 210 -3.79 7.58 15.97
C ILE A 210 -3.92 6.66 14.75
N ALA A 211 -4.42 5.43 14.93
CA ALA A 211 -4.66 4.49 13.85
C ALA A 211 -5.66 5.03 12.82
N ALA A 212 -6.79 5.60 13.26
CA ALA A 212 -7.82 6.16 12.40
C ALA A 212 -7.32 7.37 11.59
N VAL A 213 -6.58 8.30 12.23
CA VAL A 213 -5.94 9.41 11.50
C VAL A 213 -5.03 8.86 10.41
N ALA A 214 -4.31 7.79 10.71
CA ALA A 214 -3.32 7.24 9.82
C ALA A 214 -3.94 6.43 8.66
N THR A 215 -5.03 5.69 8.89
CA THR A 215 -5.79 5.01 7.83
C THR A 215 -6.52 5.99 6.93
N VAL A 216 -7.18 7.01 7.50
CA VAL A 216 -7.88 8.07 6.73
C VAL A 216 -6.89 8.86 5.88
N THR A 217 -5.74 9.27 6.44
CA THR A 217 -4.76 10.03 5.65
C THR A 217 -4.06 9.20 4.58
N ALA A 218 -4.01 7.88 4.73
CA ALA A 218 -3.50 6.97 3.70
C ALA A 218 -4.48 6.76 2.55
N SER A 219 -5.79 6.75 2.81
CA SER A 219 -6.83 6.56 1.79
C SER A 219 -7.17 7.84 0.99
N LEU A 220 -6.70 9.01 1.41
CA LEU A 220 -6.91 10.25 0.66
C LEU A 220 -6.17 10.23 -0.69
N PRO A 221 -6.81 10.71 -1.78
CA PRO A 221 -6.16 10.79 -3.09
C PRO A 221 -4.91 11.67 -3.02
N GLY A 222 -3.82 11.19 -3.59
CA GLY A 222 -2.52 11.87 -3.55
C GLY A 222 -1.81 11.80 -2.19
N SER A 223 -2.15 10.84 -1.32
CA SER A 223 -1.50 10.65 -0.01
C SER A 223 0.02 10.44 -0.13
N SER A 224 0.44 9.76 -1.19
CA SER A 224 1.83 9.60 -1.57
C SER A 224 2.03 10.09 -3.01
N LEU A 225 2.76 11.20 -3.15
CA LEU A 225 3.10 11.73 -4.46
C LEU A 225 4.34 11.00 -4.99
N PRO A 226 4.31 10.46 -6.22
CA PRO A 226 5.47 9.81 -6.80
C PRO A 226 6.62 10.82 -6.90
N TRP A 227 7.82 10.36 -6.59
CA TRP A 227 9.03 11.19 -6.62
C TRP A 227 10.17 10.44 -7.32
N LEU A 228 11.17 11.18 -7.77
CA LEU A 228 12.37 10.56 -8.35
C LEU A 228 13.09 9.74 -7.28
N GLY A 229 13.44 8.50 -7.60
CA GLY A 229 14.30 7.66 -6.76
C GLY A 229 15.79 7.98 -6.93
N GLY A 230 16.60 7.32 -6.09
CA GLY A 230 18.07 7.39 -6.19
C GLY A 230 18.69 8.76 -5.91
N PRO A 231 19.96 8.96 -6.30
CA PRO A 231 20.71 10.19 -6.00
C PRO A 231 20.07 11.46 -6.57
N GLY A 232 19.49 11.37 -7.78
CA GLY A 232 18.79 12.50 -8.40
C GLY A 232 17.59 12.96 -7.59
N GLY A 233 16.81 12.02 -7.06
CA GLY A 233 15.71 12.28 -6.13
C GLY A 233 16.13 13.02 -4.87
N VAL A 234 17.24 12.60 -4.27
CA VAL A 234 17.79 13.24 -3.06
C VAL A 234 18.23 14.67 -3.33
N VAL A 235 18.98 14.89 -4.43
CA VAL A 235 19.46 16.23 -4.81
C VAL A 235 18.29 17.17 -5.06
N LEU A 236 17.27 16.72 -5.80
CA LEU A 236 16.08 17.52 -6.07
C LEU A 236 15.31 17.83 -4.78
N THR A 237 15.18 16.87 -3.87
CA THR A 237 14.53 17.06 -2.56
C THR A 237 15.30 18.09 -1.74
N LEU A 238 16.63 18.00 -1.70
CA LEU A 238 17.47 18.96 -0.99
C LEU A 238 17.35 20.37 -1.59
N ALA A 239 17.36 20.48 -2.92
CA ALA A 239 17.16 21.74 -3.63
C ALA A 239 15.79 22.35 -3.30
N CYS A 240 14.72 21.54 -3.28
CA CYS A 240 13.39 21.97 -2.87
C CYS A 240 13.34 22.41 -1.40
N THR A 241 13.96 21.66 -0.48
CA THR A 241 14.04 22.04 0.94
C THR A 241 14.76 23.38 1.11
N VAL A 242 15.90 23.57 0.43
CA VAL A 242 16.64 24.84 0.46
C VAL A 242 15.82 25.98 -0.14
N ALA A 243 15.12 25.74 -1.26
CA ALA A 243 14.24 26.73 -1.89
C ALA A 243 13.09 27.14 -0.96
N VAL A 244 12.43 26.19 -0.30
CA VAL A 244 11.38 26.45 0.71
C VAL A 244 11.94 27.29 1.85
N LEU A 245 13.10 26.92 2.40
CA LEU A 245 13.73 27.67 3.49
C LEU A 245 14.15 29.07 3.05
N ALA A 246 14.67 29.23 1.83
CA ALA A 246 15.05 30.53 1.27
C ALA A 246 13.83 31.45 1.14
N VAL A 247 12.70 30.93 0.66
CA VAL A 247 11.43 31.69 0.55
C VAL A 247 10.91 32.08 1.93
N LEU A 248 10.84 31.13 2.87
CA LEU A 248 10.25 31.33 4.20
C LEU A 248 11.11 32.22 5.11
N LEU A 249 12.44 32.06 5.08
CA LEU A 249 13.35 32.67 6.05
C LEU A 249 14.03 33.95 5.56
N ALA A 250 14.10 34.21 4.25
CA ALA A 250 14.73 35.42 3.70
C ALA A 250 14.21 36.70 4.36
N ARG A 251 15.10 37.50 4.95
CA ARG A 251 14.75 38.82 5.53
C ARG A 251 14.67 39.89 4.43
N ARG A 252 14.43 41.16 4.80
CA ARG A 252 14.01 42.28 3.92
C ARG A 252 14.68 42.28 2.53
N PRO A 253 13.94 42.66 1.48
CA PRO A 253 14.38 42.47 0.10
C PRO A 253 15.55 43.40 -0.26
N GLY A 254 16.75 42.86 -0.33
CA GLY A 254 17.81 43.38 -1.19
C GLY A 254 17.73 42.75 -2.59
N ARG A 255 18.32 43.40 -3.62
CA ARG A 255 18.30 42.90 -5.01
C ARG A 255 18.71 41.42 -5.15
N SER A 256 19.77 41.00 -4.46
CA SER A 256 20.22 39.59 -4.45
C SER A 256 19.19 38.62 -3.82
N THR A 257 18.55 39.01 -2.71
CA THR A 257 17.51 38.17 -2.08
C THR A 257 16.22 38.07 -2.89
N LEU A 258 15.94 39.06 -3.76
CA LEU A 258 14.80 39.00 -4.67
C LEU A 258 15.05 37.97 -5.79
N VAL A 259 16.24 37.99 -6.40
CA VAL A 259 16.62 37.01 -7.44
C VAL A 259 16.57 35.59 -6.89
N LEU A 260 17.14 35.36 -5.71
CA LEU A 260 17.08 34.06 -5.03
C LEU A 260 15.65 33.61 -4.72
N ARG A 261 14.76 34.52 -4.31
CA ARG A 261 13.35 34.19 -4.07
C ARG A 261 12.62 33.82 -5.36
N VAL A 262 12.79 34.60 -6.42
CA VAL A 262 12.16 34.34 -7.72
C VAL A 262 12.64 33.00 -8.27
N ALA A 263 13.94 32.72 -8.22
CA ALA A 263 14.51 31.44 -8.64
C ALA A 263 13.97 30.26 -7.80
N SER A 264 13.92 30.41 -6.46
CA SER A 264 13.36 29.39 -5.57
C SER A 264 11.87 29.15 -5.78
N THR A 265 11.08 30.21 -5.99
CA THR A 265 9.65 30.10 -6.30
C THR A 265 9.44 29.45 -7.66
N ALA A 266 10.21 29.82 -8.67
CA ALA A 266 10.16 29.20 -10.00
C ALA A 266 10.50 27.70 -9.92
N LEU A 267 11.57 27.32 -9.21
CA LEU A 267 11.93 25.92 -8.98
C LEU A 267 10.79 25.15 -8.31
N LEU A 268 10.19 25.71 -7.26
CA LEU A 268 9.06 25.07 -6.56
C LEU A 268 7.84 24.92 -7.48
N CYS A 269 7.47 25.97 -8.22
CA CYS A 269 6.35 25.93 -9.16
C CYS A 269 6.57 24.90 -10.28
N VAL A 270 7.78 24.84 -10.86
CA VAL A 270 8.12 23.85 -11.89
C VAL A 270 8.07 22.44 -11.31
N THR A 271 8.63 22.23 -10.12
CA THR A 271 8.67 20.90 -9.51
C THR A 271 7.28 20.41 -9.11
N VAL A 272 6.49 21.26 -8.44
CA VAL A 272 5.10 20.96 -8.09
C VAL A 272 4.26 20.77 -9.34
N GLY A 273 4.39 21.64 -10.35
CA GLY A 273 3.68 21.54 -11.62
C GLY A 273 4.04 20.28 -12.39
N SER A 274 5.30 19.84 -12.36
CA SER A 274 5.74 18.60 -13.01
C SER A 274 5.19 17.37 -12.29
N VAL A 275 5.23 17.33 -10.96
CA VAL A 275 4.65 16.22 -10.18
C VAL A 275 3.14 16.15 -10.38
N LEU A 276 2.45 17.29 -10.30
CA LEU A 276 1.01 17.36 -10.53
C LEU A 276 0.65 16.98 -11.98
N GLY A 277 1.44 17.44 -12.95
CA GLY A 277 1.30 17.10 -14.36
C GLY A 277 1.53 15.62 -14.65
N ILE A 278 2.49 14.98 -13.96
CA ILE A 278 2.71 13.53 -14.05
C ILE A 278 1.51 12.81 -13.44
N VAL A 279 1.08 13.13 -12.21
CA VAL A 279 -0.04 12.46 -11.54
C VAL A 279 -1.35 12.58 -12.32
N VAL A 280 -1.68 13.79 -12.77
CA VAL A 280 -2.89 14.04 -13.57
C VAL A 280 -2.74 13.44 -14.98
N GLY A 281 -1.56 13.55 -15.58
CA GLY A 281 -1.26 13.04 -16.91
C GLY A 281 -1.26 11.52 -17.00
N THR A 282 -0.79 10.81 -15.96
CA THR A 282 -0.84 9.34 -15.90
C THR A 282 -2.25 8.83 -15.65
N GLY A 283 -3.05 9.53 -14.82
CA GLY A 283 -4.45 9.18 -14.59
C GLY A 283 -5.32 9.37 -15.83
N LEU A 284 -5.22 10.54 -16.48
CA LEU A 284 -5.92 10.82 -17.74
C LEU A 284 -5.38 9.97 -18.90
N GLY A 285 -4.07 9.71 -18.92
CA GLY A 285 -3.41 8.87 -19.92
C GLY A 285 -3.88 7.42 -19.86
N ARG A 286 -3.91 6.80 -18.68
CA ARG A 286 -4.38 5.40 -18.51
C ARG A 286 -5.84 5.22 -18.94
N ALA A 287 -6.74 6.12 -18.53
CA ALA A 287 -8.14 6.07 -18.94
C ALA A 287 -8.35 6.37 -20.44
N ALA A 288 -7.47 7.15 -21.07
CA ALA A 288 -7.53 7.45 -22.50
C ALA A 288 -6.85 6.39 -23.40
N VAL A 289 -6.01 5.50 -22.83
CA VAL A 289 -5.26 4.48 -23.57
C VAL A 289 -6.09 3.23 -23.83
N PHE A 290 -7.04 2.88 -22.96
CA PHE A 290 -7.89 1.71 -23.17
C PHE A 290 -9.17 2.05 -23.93
N PRO A 291 -9.49 1.33 -25.02
CA PRO A 291 -10.71 1.58 -25.77
C PRO A 291 -11.95 1.28 -24.92
N SER A 292 -13.02 2.06 -25.03
CA SER A 292 -14.27 1.78 -24.29
C SER A 292 -14.96 0.47 -24.72
N THR A 293 -14.53 -0.12 -25.82
CA THR A 293 -15.12 -1.28 -26.51
C THR A 293 -14.48 -2.63 -26.13
N TRP A 294 -13.62 -2.68 -25.11
CA TRP A 294 -13.11 -3.95 -24.60
C TRP A 294 -14.25 -4.83 -24.03
N GLN A 295 -14.11 -6.14 -24.20
CA GLN A 295 -15.02 -7.15 -23.64
C GLN A 295 -14.38 -7.90 -22.47
N ILE A 296 -13.06 -8.11 -22.49
CA ILE A 296 -12.31 -8.80 -21.43
C ILE A 296 -11.16 -7.92 -20.97
N ALA A 297 -10.90 -7.84 -19.67
CA ALA A 297 -9.77 -7.11 -19.11
C ALA A 297 -9.11 -7.90 -17.97
N ALA A 298 -7.83 -8.24 -18.12
CA ALA A 298 -7.01 -8.87 -17.08
C ALA A 298 -6.23 -7.80 -16.31
N CYS A 299 -6.54 -7.65 -15.01
CA CYS A 299 -5.91 -6.65 -14.15
C CYS A 299 -4.47 -7.04 -13.76
N ASP A 300 -3.55 -6.06 -13.71
CA ASP A 300 -2.22 -6.24 -13.10
C ASP A 300 -2.35 -6.14 -11.57
N ILE A 301 -2.76 -7.23 -10.93
CA ILE A 301 -2.97 -7.34 -9.47
C ILE A 301 -1.85 -8.11 -8.74
N GLY A 302 -0.69 -8.25 -9.39
CA GLY A 302 0.41 -9.06 -8.88
C GLY A 302 0.18 -10.56 -9.12
N GLN A 303 0.58 -11.40 -8.16
CA GLN A 303 0.39 -12.84 -8.25
C GLN A 303 -1.03 -13.21 -7.81
N GLY A 304 -1.88 -13.51 -8.79
CA GLY A 304 -3.28 -13.91 -8.57
C GLY A 304 -4.14 -13.67 -9.80
N ASP A 305 -5.45 -13.75 -9.64
CA ASP A 305 -6.43 -13.54 -10.70
C ASP A 305 -7.42 -12.42 -10.37
N ALA A 306 -7.60 -11.50 -11.31
CA ALA A 306 -8.78 -10.65 -11.38
C ALA A 306 -9.06 -10.30 -12.84
N VAL A 307 -10.10 -10.90 -13.42
CA VAL A 307 -10.43 -10.71 -14.84
C VAL A 307 -11.88 -10.26 -15.01
N LEU A 308 -12.05 -9.10 -15.64
CA LEU A 308 -13.35 -8.51 -15.93
C LEU A 308 -13.88 -9.00 -17.28
N VAL A 309 -15.18 -9.23 -17.34
CA VAL A 309 -15.93 -9.50 -18.57
C VAL A 309 -17.08 -8.51 -18.68
N ARG A 310 -17.25 -7.88 -19.84
CA ARG A 310 -18.27 -6.86 -20.08
C ARG A 310 -19.17 -7.25 -21.23
N GLY A 311 -20.48 -7.06 -21.09
CA GLY A 311 -21.44 -7.23 -22.18
C GLY A 311 -22.75 -6.50 -21.92
N GLY A 312 -23.28 -5.81 -22.93
CA GLY A 312 -24.56 -5.09 -22.81
C GLY A 312 -24.63 -4.07 -21.66
N GLY A 313 -23.49 -3.46 -21.31
CA GLY A 313 -23.37 -2.53 -20.18
C GLY A 313 -23.33 -3.17 -18.79
N ARG A 314 -23.31 -4.51 -18.72
CA ARG A 314 -23.16 -5.31 -17.50
C ARG A 314 -21.74 -5.83 -17.37
N VAL A 315 -21.29 -6.08 -16.15
CA VAL A 315 -19.91 -6.46 -15.82
C VAL A 315 -19.88 -7.66 -14.90
N ALA A 316 -19.10 -8.67 -15.29
CA ALA A 316 -18.68 -9.76 -14.43
C ALA A 316 -17.23 -9.56 -14.01
N LEU A 317 -16.90 -10.03 -12.81
CA LEU A 317 -15.53 -10.14 -12.32
C LEU A 317 -15.29 -11.60 -11.95
N VAL A 318 -14.24 -12.20 -12.51
CA VAL A 318 -13.76 -13.54 -12.17
C VAL A 318 -12.52 -13.37 -11.29
N ASP A 319 -12.66 -13.77 -10.02
CA ASP A 319 -11.73 -13.57 -8.91
C ASP A 319 -11.36 -12.12 -8.61
N VAL A 320 -10.80 -11.87 -7.41
CA VAL A 320 -10.54 -10.53 -6.88
C VAL A 320 -9.06 -10.27 -6.55
N GLY A 321 -8.17 -11.21 -6.86
CA GLY A 321 -6.74 -11.07 -6.64
C GLY A 321 -6.34 -11.10 -5.17
N PRO A 322 -5.04 -10.89 -4.87
CA PRO A 322 -4.49 -10.92 -3.51
C PRO A 322 -4.65 -9.60 -2.73
N ASP A 323 -4.86 -8.48 -3.41
CA ASP A 323 -4.80 -7.13 -2.80
C ASP A 323 -5.95 -6.24 -3.29
N ALA A 324 -6.78 -5.80 -2.34
CA ALA A 324 -7.94 -4.95 -2.58
C ALA A 324 -7.56 -3.58 -3.19
N ALA A 325 -6.40 -3.02 -2.86
CA ALA A 325 -5.96 -1.72 -3.39
C ALA A 325 -5.59 -1.82 -4.88
N LEU A 326 -4.92 -2.90 -5.29
CA LEU A 326 -4.57 -3.13 -6.69
C LEU A 326 -5.83 -3.41 -7.52
N LEU A 327 -6.77 -4.19 -6.98
CA LEU A 327 -8.06 -4.40 -7.63
C LEU A 327 -8.83 -3.08 -7.78
N ALA A 328 -8.90 -2.27 -6.71
CA ALA A 328 -9.56 -0.97 -6.77
C ALA A 328 -8.93 -0.05 -7.83
N GLU A 329 -7.60 0.00 -7.94
CA GLU A 329 -6.92 0.76 -9.00
C GLU A 329 -7.31 0.28 -10.41
N CYS A 330 -7.43 -1.04 -10.62
CA CYS A 330 -7.89 -1.59 -11.90
C CYS A 330 -9.34 -1.20 -12.21
N LEU A 331 -10.24 -1.35 -11.23
CA LEU A 331 -11.66 -1.01 -11.38
C LEU A 331 -11.84 0.49 -11.67
N ASP A 332 -11.10 1.35 -10.97
CA ASP A 332 -11.11 2.81 -11.19
C ASP A 332 -10.58 3.17 -12.58
N THR A 333 -9.48 2.52 -13.01
CA THR A 333 -8.89 2.73 -14.35
C THR A 333 -9.88 2.38 -15.46
N LEU A 334 -10.68 1.35 -15.25
CA LEU A 334 -11.68 0.86 -16.20
C LEU A 334 -13.09 1.47 -15.98
N ALA A 335 -13.22 2.41 -15.03
CA ALA A 335 -14.45 3.05 -14.62
C ALA A 335 -15.59 2.05 -14.31
N ILE A 336 -15.27 1.01 -13.54
CA ILE A 336 -16.22 0.01 -13.07
C ILE A 336 -16.66 0.35 -11.65
N ASP A 337 -17.92 0.74 -11.49
CA ASP A 337 -18.51 1.06 -10.18
C ASP A 337 -19.33 -0.11 -9.58
N HIS A 338 -19.88 -0.98 -10.42
CA HIS A 338 -20.77 -2.08 -10.03
C HIS A 338 -20.37 -3.39 -10.74
N ILE A 339 -20.55 -4.51 -10.05
CA ILE A 339 -20.30 -5.87 -10.56
C ILE A 339 -21.62 -6.63 -10.52
N ASP A 340 -22.15 -6.97 -11.69
CA ASP A 340 -23.42 -7.70 -11.79
C ASP A 340 -23.24 -9.17 -11.42
N LEU A 341 -22.10 -9.76 -11.78
CA LEU A 341 -21.76 -11.16 -11.54
C LEU A 341 -20.32 -11.29 -11.04
N LEU A 342 -20.14 -11.64 -9.78
CA LEU A 342 -18.87 -12.08 -9.24
C LEU A 342 -18.76 -13.59 -9.37
N VAL A 343 -17.64 -14.11 -9.86
CA VAL A 343 -17.30 -15.54 -9.83
C VAL A 343 -16.05 -15.70 -8.98
N LEU A 344 -16.15 -16.38 -7.85
CA LEU A 344 -14.99 -16.79 -7.05
C LEU A 344 -14.68 -18.26 -7.37
N SER A 345 -13.54 -18.50 -8.01
CA SER A 345 -13.14 -19.82 -8.49
C SER A 345 -12.89 -20.78 -7.33
N HIS A 346 -12.08 -20.37 -6.34
CA HIS A 346 -11.77 -21.09 -5.11
C HIS A 346 -11.28 -20.08 -4.05
N TYR A 347 -10.81 -20.57 -2.89
CA TYR A 347 -10.57 -19.75 -1.69
C TYR A 347 -9.09 -19.46 -1.37
N ASP A 348 -8.19 -19.64 -2.34
CA ASP A 348 -6.80 -19.25 -2.16
C ASP A 348 -6.65 -17.73 -2.15
N LEU A 349 -5.68 -17.24 -1.37
CA LEU A 349 -5.55 -15.82 -1.06
C LEU A 349 -5.37 -14.95 -2.31
N ASP A 350 -4.72 -15.48 -3.34
CA ASP A 350 -4.50 -14.85 -4.63
C ASP A 350 -5.74 -14.80 -5.54
N HIS A 351 -6.85 -15.36 -5.09
CA HIS A 351 -8.17 -15.27 -5.75
C HIS A 351 -9.20 -14.51 -4.92
N ILE A 352 -9.11 -14.55 -3.58
CA ILE A 352 -10.10 -13.93 -2.68
C ILE A 352 -9.57 -12.75 -1.83
N GLY A 353 -8.27 -12.50 -1.82
CA GLY A 353 -7.65 -11.50 -0.93
C GLY A 353 -8.11 -10.06 -1.17
N GLY A 354 -8.60 -9.74 -2.38
CA GLY A 354 -9.12 -8.43 -2.75
C GLY A 354 -10.61 -8.20 -2.49
N LEU A 355 -11.31 -9.09 -1.77
CA LEU A 355 -12.77 -9.05 -1.62
C LEU A 355 -13.28 -7.72 -1.06
N ASP A 356 -12.55 -7.10 -0.13
CA ASP A 356 -12.87 -5.81 0.48
C ASP A 356 -13.12 -4.68 -0.54
N ALA A 357 -12.54 -4.76 -1.75
CA ALA A 357 -12.73 -3.76 -2.79
C ALA A 357 -14.11 -3.82 -3.47
N VAL A 358 -14.83 -4.94 -3.33
CA VAL A 358 -16.07 -5.23 -4.06
C VAL A 358 -17.28 -5.53 -3.16
N VAL A 359 -17.09 -5.77 -1.85
CA VAL A 359 -18.21 -5.90 -0.91
C VAL A 359 -19.10 -4.65 -0.98
N GLY A 360 -20.43 -4.85 -1.08
CA GLY A 360 -21.38 -3.75 -1.27
C GLY A 360 -21.60 -3.31 -2.72
N ARG A 361 -20.85 -3.89 -3.68
CA ARG A 361 -20.89 -3.52 -5.11
C ARG A 361 -21.30 -4.68 -6.02
N VAL A 362 -21.60 -5.85 -5.46
CA VAL A 362 -21.87 -7.10 -6.18
C VAL A 362 -23.37 -7.40 -6.20
N GLY A 363 -23.92 -7.73 -7.37
CA GLY A 363 -25.30 -8.18 -7.54
C GLY A 363 -25.48 -9.68 -7.21
N VAL A 364 -24.82 -10.55 -7.98
CA VAL A 364 -24.83 -12.01 -7.78
C VAL A 364 -23.40 -12.50 -7.60
N ALA A 365 -23.15 -13.38 -6.64
CA ALA A 365 -21.87 -14.05 -6.45
C ALA A 365 -22.02 -15.56 -6.67
N LEU A 366 -21.34 -16.09 -7.67
CA LEU A 366 -21.15 -17.51 -7.90
C LEU A 366 -19.86 -17.94 -7.21
N VAL A 367 -19.94 -18.89 -6.29
CA VAL A 367 -18.83 -19.27 -5.42
C VAL A 367 -18.61 -20.79 -5.42
N GLY A 368 -17.38 -21.24 -5.20
CA GLY A 368 -17.07 -22.67 -5.02
C GLY A 368 -17.60 -23.23 -3.69
N VAL A 369 -17.41 -24.53 -3.46
CA VAL A 369 -17.78 -25.15 -2.17
C VAL A 369 -16.74 -24.75 -1.10
N PRO A 370 -17.14 -24.18 0.05
CA PRO A 370 -16.20 -23.76 1.10
C PRO A 370 -15.50 -24.96 1.75
N GLU A 371 -14.20 -24.86 2.01
CA GLU A 371 -13.39 -25.89 2.67
C GLU A 371 -13.44 -25.80 4.18
N ASN A 372 -13.62 -24.59 4.68
CA ASN A 372 -13.56 -24.30 6.10
C ASN A 372 -14.51 -23.15 6.49
N SER A 373 -14.56 -22.83 7.79
CA SER A 373 -15.45 -21.80 8.31
C SER A 373 -15.07 -20.36 7.92
N GLN A 374 -13.82 -20.12 7.52
CA GLN A 374 -13.37 -18.81 7.02
C GLN A 374 -13.96 -18.57 5.64
N ASP A 375 -13.89 -19.56 4.75
CA ASP A 375 -14.48 -19.49 3.40
C ASP A 375 -16.00 -19.24 3.47
N ALA A 376 -16.69 -19.95 4.38
CA ALA A 376 -18.13 -19.75 4.61
C ALA A 376 -18.45 -18.36 5.21
N ALA A 377 -17.52 -17.74 5.94
CA ALA A 377 -17.69 -16.38 6.44
C ALA A 377 -17.69 -15.35 5.29
N LEU A 378 -16.89 -15.57 4.24
CA LEU A 378 -16.86 -14.70 3.05
C LEU A 378 -18.20 -14.69 2.32
N HIS A 379 -18.92 -15.82 2.30
CA HIS A 379 -20.29 -15.88 1.74
C HIS A 379 -21.24 -15.00 2.54
N THR A 380 -21.12 -15.06 3.86
CA THR A 380 -21.95 -14.27 4.77
C THR A 380 -21.65 -12.78 4.60
N GLU A 381 -20.37 -12.42 4.41
CA GLU A 381 -19.94 -11.04 4.15
C GLU A 381 -20.48 -10.50 2.82
N LEU A 382 -20.36 -11.27 1.73
CA LEU A 382 -20.93 -10.91 0.43
C LEU A 382 -22.45 -10.73 0.52
N ALA A 383 -23.14 -11.63 1.21
CA ALA A 383 -24.57 -11.55 1.43
C ALA A 383 -24.96 -10.32 2.29
N ALA A 384 -24.19 -10.02 3.33
CA ALA A 384 -24.38 -8.82 4.16
C ALA A 384 -24.13 -7.53 3.36
N GLY A 385 -23.22 -7.57 2.37
CA GLY A 385 -23.02 -6.51 1.38
C GLY A 385 -24.14 -6.40 0.34
N GLY A 386 -25.15 -7.27 0.38
CA GLY A 386 -26.32 -7.23 -0.52
C GLY A 386 -26.24 -8.13 -1.75
N ALA A 387 -25.18 -8.95 -1.89
CA ALA A 387 -25.06 -9.88 -3.00
C ALA A 387 -25.95 -11.11 -2.81
N VAL A 388 -26.50 -11.65 -3.89
CA VAL A 388 -27.12 -12.97 -3.90
C VAL A 388 -26.03 -14.02 -4.11
N VAL A 389 -25.65 -14.73 -3.05
CA VAL A 389 -24.60 -15.76 -3.09
C VAL A 389 -25.18 -17.12 -3.47
N ARG A 390 -24.54 -17.81 -4.42
CA ARG A 390 -24.93 -19.15 -4.89
C ARG A 390 -23.71 -20.01 -5.14
N GLU A 391 -23.74 -21.25 -4.67
CA GLU A 391 -22.74 -22.25 -5.03
C GLU A 391 -22.85 -22.62 -6.51
N ALA A 392 -21.74 -22.47 -7.22
CA ALA A 392 -21.65 -22.72 -8.65
C ALA A 392 -21.36 -24.19 -8.91
N ALA A 393 -22.10 -24.78 -9.85
CA ALA A 393 -21.79 -26.11 -10.36
C ALA A 393 -22.14 -26.23 -11.85
N ARG A 394 -21.56 -27.24 -12.49
CA ARG A 394 -21.78 -27.58 -13.89
C ARG A 394 -23.27 -27.63 -14.21
N GLY A 395 -23.65 -26.93 -15.27
CA GLY A 395 -25.04 -26.82 -15.74
C GLY A 395 -25.75 -25.55 -15.28
N ASP A 396 -25.24 -24.86 -14.26
CA ASP A 396 -25.71 -23.52 -13.93
C ASP A 396 -25.39 -22.57 -15.10
N SER A 397 -26.35 -21.72 -15.48
CA SER A 397 -26.23 -20.82 -16.63
C SER A 397 -27.11 -19.58 -16.46
N GLY A 398 -26.82 -18.55 -17.25
CA GLY A 398 -27.59 -17.31 -17.27
C GLY A 398 -27.05 -16.31 -18.27
N THR A 399 -27.37 -15.03 -18.07
CA THR A 399 -26.94 -13.93 -18.95
C THR A 399 -26.24 -12.83 -18.17
N LEU A 400 -25.18 -12.27 -18.76
CA LEU A 400 -24.52 -11.04 -18.36
C LEU A 400 -24.75 -9.99 -19.46
N GLY A 401 -25.83 -9.22 -19.32
CA GLY A 401 -26.27 -8.31 -20.39
C GLY A 401 -26.58 -9.09 -21.66
N THR A 402 -25.76 -8.90 -22.69
CA THR A 402 -25.83 -9.57 -24.01
C THR A 402 -25.08 -10.90 -24.07
N LEU A 403 -24.24 -11.23 -23.07
CA LEU A 403 -23.47 -12.46 -23.05
C LEU A 403 -24.24 -13.58 -22.35
N ALA A 404 -24.20 -14.78 -22.90
CA ALA A 404 -24.56 -15.99 -22.18
C ALA A 404 -23.37 -16.46 -21.35
N TRP A 405 -23.62 -16.90 -20.11
CA TRP A 405 -22.62 -17.55 -19.27
C TRP A 405 -23.06 -18.95 -18.85
N GLN A 406 -22.09 -19.85 -18.69
CA GLN A 406 -22.31 -21.23 -18.27
C GLN A 406 -21.17 -21.69 -17.36
N VAL A 407 -21.52 -22.31 -16.24
CA VAL A 407 -20.55 -23.01 -15.38
C VAL A 407 -20.32 -24.41 -15.94
N LEU A 408 -19.05 -24.74 -16.18
CA LEU A 408 -18.60 -26.02 -16.74
C LEU A 408 -18.07 -26.99 -15.67
N TRP A 409 -17.62 -26.45 -14.54
CA TRP A 409 -17.01 -27.16 -13.41
C TRP A 409 -17.22 -26.38 -12.10
N PRO A 410 -17.33 -27.01 -10.92
CA PRO A 410 -17.30 -28.46 -10.64
C PRO A 410 -18.64 -29.17 -10.85
N VAL A 411 -18.66 -30.50 -10.90
CA VAL A 411 -19.92 -31.28 -11.00
C VAL A 411 -20.57 -31.41 -9.61
N ARG A 412 -21.82 -30.94 -9.48
CA ARG A 412 -22.58 -30.95 -8.21
C ARG A 412 -22.68 -32.38 -7.65
N GLY A 413 -22.26 -32.56 -6.40
CA GLY A 413 -22.33 -33.86 -5.71
C GLY A 413 -21.28 -34.87 -6.18
N GLY A 414 -20.24 -34.43 -6.90
CA GLY A 414 -19.09 -35.28 -7.22
C GLY A 414 -18.35 -35.72 -5.95
N SER A 415 -17.78 -36.92 -5.97
CA SER A 415 -17.05 -37.49 -4.82
C SER A 415 -15.62 -36.96 -4.66
N SER A 416 -15.11 -36.24 -5.66
CA SER A 416 -13.78 -35.64 -5.68
C SER A 416 -13.80 -34.29 -6.42
N MET A 417 -12.72 -33.53 -6.29
CA MET A 417 -12.51 -32.27 -7.02
C MET A 417 -13.63 -31.24 -6.83
N GLN A 418 -14.13 -31.11 -5.59
CA GLN A 418 -15.20 -30.17 -5.24
C GLN A 418 -14.67 -28.88 -4.62
N THR A 419 -13.45 -28.90 -4.09
CA THR A 419 -12.85 -27.80 -3.32
C THR A 419 -11.40 -27.56 -3.74
N GLY A 420 -10.80 -26.46 -3.24
CA GLY A 420 -9.46 -26.02 -3.60
C GLY A 420 -9.28 -25.82 -5.10
N ASN A 421 -8.03 -25.88 -5.55
CA ASN A 421 -7.67 -25.76 -6.96
C ASN A 421 -8.44 -26.77 -7.84
N PRO A 422 -8.59 -28.07 -7.46
CA PRO A 422 -9.38 -29.03 -8.22
C PRO A 422 -10.86 -28.68 -8.35
N GLY A 423 -11.42 -27.93 -7.40
CA GLY A 423 -12.80 -27.47 -7.39
C GLY A 423 -13.02 -26.12 -8.06
N SER A 424 -11.97 -25.52 -8.65
CA SER A 424 -12.03 -24.18 -9.26
C SER A 424 -13.23 -24.02 -10.19
N VAL A 425 -14.12 -23.08 -9.88
CA VAL A 425 -15.29 -22.79 -10.71
C VAL A 425 -14.83 -22.37 -12.10
N THR A 426 -15.11 -23.21 -13.10
CA THR A 426 -14.80 -22.91 -14.51
C THR A 426 -16.02 -22.35 -15.18
N VAL A 427 -15.89 -21.13 -15.73
CA VAL A 427 -17.01 -20.42 -16.37
C VAL A 427 -16.68 -20.09 -17.82
N LEU A 428 -17.68 -20.25 -18.69
CA LEU A 428 -17.65 -19.89 -20.10
C LEU A 428 -18.56 -18.68 -20.31
N PHE A 429 -18.08 -17.69 -21.07
CA PHE A 429 -18.89 -16.58 -21.57
C PHE A 429 -18.92 -16.59 -23.10
N ALA A 430 -20.07 -16.35 -23.70
CA ALA A 430 -20.24 -16.32 -25.15
C ALA A 430 -21.22 -15.22 -25.58
N GLY A 431 -20.82 -14.43 -26.58
CA GLY A 431 -21.61 -13.34 -27.14
C GLY A 431 -20.70 -12.22 -27.64
N ASP A 432 -21.28 -11.24 -28.34
CA ASP A 432 -20.62 -10.02 -28.80
C ASP A 432 -19.29 -10.20 -29.56
N GLY A 433 -19.07 -11.37 -30.16
CA GLY A 433 -17.91 -11.69 -30.99
C GLY A 433 -16.72 -12.29 -30.25
N ILE A 434 -16.82 -12.56 -28.93
CA ILE A 434 -15.79 -13.31 -28.20
C ILE A 434 -16.44 -14.41 -27.37
N ARG A 435 -15.97 -15.64 -27.58
CA ARG A 435 -16.20 -16.78 -26.69
C ARG A 435 -14.98 -16.97 -25.80
N SER A 436 -15.16 -17.02 -24.49
CA SER A 436 -14.06 -17.08 -23.52
C SER A 436 -14.32 -18.06 -22.40
N VAL A 437 -13.25 -18.70 -21.90
CA VAL A 437 -13.31 -19.63 -20.77
C VAL A 437 -12.28 -19.25 -19.71
N PHE A 438 -12.67 -19.37 -18.44
CA PHE A 438 -11.86 -19.04 -17.29
C PHE A 438 -11.66 -20.30 -16.45
N LEU A 439 -10.43 -20.81 -16.43
CA LEU A 439 -10.13 -22.14 -15.88
C LEU A 439 -9.81 -22.13 -14.37
N GLY A 440 -9.78 -20.97 -13.72
CA GLY A 440 -9.29 -20.84 -12.35
C GLY A 440 -7.91 -21.47 -12.21
N ASP A 441 -7.75 -22.36 -11.23
CA ASP A 441 -6.49 -23.01 -10.88
C ASP A 441 -6.49 -24.53 -11.05
N LEU A 442 -7.38 -25.04 -11.91
CA LEU A 442 -7.45 -26.47 -12.21
C LEU A 442 -6.07 -27.04 -12.60
N GLY A 443 -5.63 -28.11 -11.91
CA GLY A 443 -4.48 -28.91 -12.33
C GLY A 443 -4.82 -29.87 -13.47
N GLU A 444 -3.80 -30.48 -14.08
CA GLU A 444 -3.94 -31.37 -15.25
C GLU A 444 -5.01 -32.46 -15.08
N GLU A 445 -5.11 -33.09 -13.90
CA GLU A 445 -6.10 -34.12 -13.62
C GLU A 445 -7.54 -33.56 -13.67
N SER A 446 -7.77 -32.40 -13.04
CA SER A 446 -9.08 -31.74 -13.06
C SER A 446 -9.43 -31.17 -14.42
N GLN A 447 -8.43 -30.70 -15.19
CA GLN A 447 -8.60 -30.32 -16.59
C GLN A 447 -9.01 -31.51 -17.46
N THR A 448 -8.46 -32.69 -17.20
CA THR A 448 -8.83 -33.91 -17.92
C THR A 448 -10.25 -34.34 -17.55
N ALA A 449 -10.60 -34.34 -16.26
CA ALA A 449 -11.96 -34.63 -15.79
C ALA A 449 -13.01 -33.65 -16.34
N LEU A 450 -12.63 -32.37 -16.50
CA LEU A 450 -13.47 -31.35 -17.14
C LEU A 450 -13.83 -31.72 -18.59
N LEU A 451 -12.85 -32.19 -19.38
CA LEU A 451 -13.07 -32.65 -20.76
C LEU A 451 -13.94 -33.91 -20.81
N GLU A 452 -13.69 -34.86 -19.93
CA GLU A 452 -14.47 -36.10 -19.83
C GLU A 452 -15.94 -35.85 -19.47
N ALA A 453 -16.19 -34.84 -18.63
CA ALA A 453 -17.55 -34.45 -18.26
C ALA A 453 -18.34 -33.88 -19.45
N GLY A 454 -17.66 -33.41 -20.51
CA GLY A 454 -18.25 -33.08 -21.81
C GLY A 454 -17.52 -31.93 -22.52
N PRO A 455 -17.65 -31.85 -23.86
CA PRO A 455 -16.86 -30.95 -24.69
C PRO A 455 -17.14 -29.48 -24.38
N ILE A 456 -16.07 -28.69 -24.37
CA ILE A 456 -16.11 -27.23 -24.29
C ILE A 456 -16.15 -26.67 -25.72
N GLY A 457 -15.34 -27.26 -26.61
CA GLY A 457 -15.13 -26.78 -27.97
C GLY A 457 -14.36 -25.46 -28.06
N ARG A 458 -14.15 -25.00 -29.28
CA ARG A 458 -13.30 -23.83 -29.60
C ARG A 458 -13.73 -22.55 -28.88
N VAL A 459 -12.78 -21.83 -28.33
CA VAL A 459 -12.94 -20.49 -27.73
C VAL A 459 -11.96 -19.51 -28.36
N ASP A 460 -12.19 -18.22 -28.20
CA ASP A 460 -11.30 -17.18 -28.72
C ASP A 460 -10.28 -16.74 -27.66
N VAL A 461 -10.68 -16.76 -26.38
CA VAL A 461 -9.85 -16.36 -25.23
C VAL A 461 -9.92 -17.41 -24.12
N VAL A 462 -8.77 -17.81 -23.58
CA VAL A 462 -8.67 -18.63 -22.37
C VAL A 462 -7.90 -17.88 -21.29
N LYS A 463 -8.46 -17.76 -20.08
CA LYS A 463 -7.62 -17.51 -18.90
C LYS A 463 -6.99 -18.84 -18.51
N VAL A 464 -5.67 -18.93 -18.67
CA VAL A 464 -4.92 -20.17 -18.47
C VAL A 464 -5.05 -20.65 -17.03
N ALA A 465 -5.03 -21.96 -16.80
CA ALA A 465 -5.17 -22.44 -15.44
C ALA A 465 -3.93 -22.08 -14.58
N HIS A 466 -4.17 -21.77 -13.30
CA HIS A 466 -3.13 -21.76 -12.25
C HIS A 466 -1.94 -20.86 -12.55
N HIS A 467 -2.23 -19.63 -12.99
CA HIS A 467 -1.26 -18.61 -13.38
C HIS A 467 -0.19 -19.07 -14.40
N GLY A 468 -0.45 -20.19 -15.08
CA GLY A 468 0.53 -20.81 -15.96
C GLY A 468 1.50 -21.79 -15.31
N SER A 469 1.07 -22.50 -14.27
CA SER A 469 1.82 -23.60 -13.66
C SER A 469 2.19 -24.71 -14.67
N ARG A 470 2.99 -25.70 -14.24
CA ARG A 470 3.41 -26.81 -15.10
C ARG A 470 2.30 -27.83 -15.37
N ASP A 471 1.32 -27.92 -14.48
CA ASP A 471 0.34 -29.01 -14.45
C ASP A 471 -0.84 -28.68 -15.38
N GLN A 472 -0.62 -28.87 -16.68
CA GLN A 472 -1.52 -28.42 -17.75
C GLN A 472 -1.82 -29.55 -18.73
N SER A 473 -3.10 -29.73 -19.08
CA SER A 473 -3.55 -30.74 -20.03
C SER A 473 -3.40 -30.24 -21.46
N ALA A 474 -2.49 -30.84 -22.23
CA ALA A 474 -2.30 -30.48 -23.63
C ALA A 474 -3.56 -30.72 -24.49
N ALA A 475 -4.35 -31.74 -24.14
CA ALA A 475 -5.61 -32.04 -24.81
C ALA A 475 -6.64 -30.91 -24.63
N LEU A 476 -6.68 -30.28 -23.44
CA LEU A 476 -7.59 -29.17 -23.17
C LEU A 476 -7.27 -27.97 -24.07
N TYR A 477 -6.01 -27.54 -24.10
CA TYR A 477 -5.62 -26.39 -24.92
C TYR A 477 -5.76 -26.68 -26.43
N ALA A 478 -5.58 -27.93 -26.86
CA ALA A 478 -5.85 -28.34 -28.23
C ALA A 478 -7.35 -28.32 -28.59
N GLU A 479 -8.24 -28.70 -27.66
CA GLU A 479 -9.69 -28.60 -27.86
C GLU A 479 -10.17 -27.14 -27.89
N LEU A 480 -9.61 -26.31 -27.00
CA LEU A 480 -9.97 -24.90 -26.90
C LEU A 480 -9.53 -24.11 -28.13
N ASP A 481 -8.38 -24.45 -28.75
CA ASP A 481 -7.84 -23.79 -29.96
C ASP A 481 -7.93 -22.25 -29.88
N ALA A 482 -7.56 -21.73 -28.71
CA ALA A 482 -7.75 -20.33 -28.37
C ALA A 482 -6.76 -19.43 -29.12
N SER A 483 -7.24 -18.28 -29.59
CA SER A 483 -6.38 -17.26 -30.23
C SER A 483 -5.52 -16.53 -29.18
N VAL A 484 -6.07 -16.28 -27.99
CA VAL A 484 -5.40 -15.54 -26.90
C VAL A 484 -5.45 -16.33 -25.59
N GLY A 485 -4.29 -16.49 -24.95
CA GLY A 485 -4.15 -17.04 -23.60
C GLY A 485 -3.78 -15.93 -22.62
N LEU A 486 -4.71 -15.57 -21.73
CA LEU A 486 -4.48 -14.59 -20.67
C LEU A 486 -3.79 -15.27 -19.48
N ILE A 487 -2.66 -14.71 -19.07
CA ILE A 487 -1.85 -15.18 -17.96
C ILE A 487 -1.79 -14.07 -16.91
N SER A 488 -2.63 -14.17 -15.88
CA SER A 488 -2.59 -13.28 -14.72
C SER A 488 -1.52 -13.80 -13.75
N VAL A 489 -0.43 -13.03 -13.63
CA VAL A 489 0.81 -13.42 -12.94
C VAL A 489 1.61 -12.18 -12.54
N GLY A 490 2.30 -12.24 -11.40
CA GLY A 490 3.09 -11.11 -10.88
C GLY A 490 4.53 -11.11 -11.39
N ALA A 491 5.10 -9.92 -11.65
CA ALA A 491 6.50 -9.79 -12.09
C ALA A 491 7.53 -10.31 -11.08
N ASP A 492 7.20 -10.21 -9.78
CA ASP A 492 8.06 -10.65 -8.67
C ASP A 492 7.56 -11.97 -8.05
N ASN A 493 6.80 -12.78 -8.79
CA ASN A 493 6.27 -14.03 -8.23
C ASN A 493 7.39 -15.04 -7.93
N GLY A 494 7.33 -15.68 -6.75
CA GLY A 494 8.31 -16.68 -6.32
C GLY A 494 8.05 -18.10 -6.82
N TYR A 495 6.93 -18.32 -7.52
CA TYR A 495 6.48 -19.65 -7.96
C TYR A 495 7.13 -20.11 -9.25
N GLY A 496 7.78 -19.20 -9.99
CA GLY A 496 8.35 -19.48 -11.31
C GLY A 496 7.28 -19.58 -12.40
N HIS A 497 6.13 -18.94 -12.18
CA HIS A 497 5.06 -18.82 -13.16
C HIS A 497 5.28 -17.58 -14.05
N PRO A 498 4.78 -17.57 -15.30
CA PRO A 498 4.32 -18.74 -16.03
C PRO A 498 5.51 -19.65 -16.37
N THR A 499 5.28 -20.96 -16.40
CA THR A 499 6.32 -21.93 -16.69
C THR A 499 6.65 -21.95 -18.18
N SER A 500 7.90 -22.30 -18.52
CA SER A 500 8.31 -22.50 -19.92
C SER A 500 7.53 -23.62 -20.60
N THR A 501 7.11 -24.64 -19.84
CA THR A 501 6.26 -25.74 -20.31
C THR A 501 4.90 -25.22 -20.80
N LEU A 502 4.20 -24.40 -20.01
CA LEU A 502 2.94 -23.78 -20.44
C LEU A 502 3.16 -22.89 -21.68
N LEU A 503 4.18 -22.04 -21.68
CA LEU A 503 4.42 -21.12 -22.80
C LEU A 503 4.67 -21.87 -24.12
N GLN A 504 5.39 -23.00 -24.07
CA GLN A 504 5.56 -23.89 -25.22
C GLN A 504 4.24 -24.55 -25.62
N LEU A 505 3.43 -24.97 -24.65
CA LEU A 505 2.12 -25.56 -24.91
C LEU A 505 1.20 -24.57 -25.66
N LEU A 506 1.06 -23.34 -25.17
CA LEU A 506 0.29 -22.29 -25.84
C LEU A 506 0.83 -22.02 -27.25
N GLY A 507 2.16 -21.90 -27.40
CA GLY A 507 2.78 -21.71 -28.71
C GLY A 507 2.50 -22.86 -29.68
N SER A 508 2.50 -24.11 -29.20
CA SER A 508 2.19 -25.28 -30.02
C SER A 508 0.71 -25.37 -30.44
N ALA A 509 -0.19 -24.83 -29.61
CA ALA A 509 -1.61 -24.69 -29.89
C ALA A 509 -1.95 -23.45 -30.74
N GLY A 510 -0.94 -22.64 -31.14
CA GLY A 510 -1.16 -21.39 -31.88
C GLY A 510 -1.74 -20.25 -31.04
N THR A 511 -1.80 -20.41 -29.72
CA THR A 511 -2.35 -19.45 -28.77
C THR A 511 -1.33 -18.37 -28.41
N ARG A 512 -1.69 -17.10 -28.60
CA ARG A 512 -0.84 -15.98 -28.19
C ARG A 512 -0.94 -15.75 -26.69
N ALA A 513 0.19 -15.88 -25.98
CA ALA A 513 0.27 -15.52 -24.58
C ALA A 513 0.23 -13.99 -24.38
N VAL A 514 -0.57 -13.54 -23.43
CA VAL A 514 -0.64 -12.15 -22.93
C VAL A 514 -0.47 -12.21 -21.42
N ARG A 515 0.50 -11.50 -20.86
CA ARG A 515 0.94 -11.72 -19.48
C ARG A 515 0.97 -10.42 -18.69
N THR A 516 0.27 -10.37 -17.55
CA THR A 516 0.19 -9.13 -16.74
C THR A 516 1.55 -8.68 -16.19
N ASP A 517 2.46 -9.60 -15.91
CA ASP A 517 3.81 -9.26 -15.45
C ASP A 517 4.60 -8.41 -16.46
N GLN A 518 4.46 -8.71 -17.75
CA GLN A 518 5.15 -8.02 -18.84
C GLN A 518 4.31 -6.90 -19.46
N ASP A 519 3.01 -7.12 -19.59
CA ASP A 519 2.08 -6.30 -20.36
C ASP A 519 1.27 -5.33 -19.47
N GLY A 520 1.26 -5.53 -18.15
CA GLY A 520 0.42 -4.78 -17.21
C GLY A 520 -1.06 -5.10 -17.41
N LEU A 521 -1.94 -4.12 -17.16
CA LEU A 521 -3.36 -4.25 -17.48
C LEU A 521 -3.53 -4.53 -18.99
N ALA A 522 -4.18 -5.64 -19.32
CA ALA A 522 -4.41 -6.06 -20.70
C ALA A 522 -5.91 -6.17 -20.99
N VAL A 523 -6.36 -5.59 -22.10
CA VAL A 523 -7.75 -5.65 -22.54
C VAL A 523 -7.89 -6.25 -23.95
N VAL A 524 -8.96 -7.00 -24.15
CA VAL A 524 -9.28 -7.70 -25.40
C VAL A 524 -10.64 -7.23 -25.92
N ALA A 525 -10.73 -6.93 -27.22
CA ALA A 525 -11.96 -6.57 -27.91
C ALA A 525 -12.07 -7.29 -29.25
N PRO A 526 -13.30 -7.48 -29.78
CA PRO A 526 -13.50 -7.92 -31.16
C PRO A 526 -13.08 -6.81 -32.16
N VAL A 527 -12.53 -7.19 -33.32
CA VAL A 527 -12.04 -6.27 -34.36
C VAL A 527 -13.11 -5.28 -34.84
N GLY A 528 -14.38 -5.67 -34.83
CA GLY A 528 -15.51 -4.80 -35.20
C GLY A 528 -15.79 -3.63 -34.22
N GLY A 529 -15.12 -3.59 -33.06
CA GLY A 529 -15.23 -2.53 -32.05
C GLY A 529 -14.00 -1.64 -31.91
N ALA A 530 -12.92 -1.85 -32.66
CA ALA A 530 -11.67 -1.10 -32.50
C ALA A 530 -11.65 0.21 -33.33
N PRO A 531 -11.24 1.37 -32.76
CA PRO A 531 -10.96 2.56 -33.56
C PRO A 531 -9.76 2.31 -34.50
N PRO A 532 -9.76 2.88 -35.73
CA PRO A 532 -8.94 2.41 -36.86
C PRO A 532 -7.41 2.61 -36.76
N ASN A 533 -6.80 2.80 -35.60
CA ASN A 533 -5.36 3.10 -35.54
C ASN A 533 -4.55 2.69 -34.29
N GLN A 534 -5.03 1.75 -33.45
CA GLN A 534 -4.21 1.21 -32.36
C GLN A 534 -4.57 -0.26 -32.10
N GLY A 535 -3.67 -1.19 -32.42
CA GLY A 535 -3.84 -2.62 -32.14
C GLY A 535 -3.12 -3.52 -33.14
N ARG A 536 -2.33 -4.49 -32.67
CA ARG A 536 -1.77 -5.55 -33.53
C ARG A 536 -2.85 -6.60 -33.72
N ALA A 537 -3.41 -6.69 -34.93
CA ALA A 537 -4.30 -7.77 -35.32
C ALA A 537 -3.59 -9.12 -35.11
N THR A 538 -4.10 -9.93 -34.19
CA THR A 538 -3.82 -11.37 -34.19
C THR A 538 -4.61 -11.97 -35.35
N GLY A 539 -4.10 -13.03 -35.99
CA GLY A 539 -4.64 -13.58 -37.25
C GLY A 539 -6.07 -14.11 -37.22
N GLN A 540 -6.87 -13.80 -36.19
CA GLN A 540 -8.30 -14.05 -36.04
C GLN A 540 -8.88 -12.91 -35.19
N ASP A 541 -9.85 -12.17 -35.75
CA ASP A 541 -10.90 -11.27 -35.23
C ASP A 541 -10.82 -10.57 -33.84
N LEU A 542 -9.68 -10.57 -33.15
CA LEU A 542 -9.44 -9.94 -31.85
C LEU A 542 -8.35 -8.86 -31.91
N VAL A 543 -8.49 -7.87 -31.03
CA VAL A 543 -7.48 -6.85 -30.77
C VAL A 543 -7.14 -6.84 -29.29
N VAL A 544 -5.84 -6.76 -28.98
CA VAL A 544 -5.31 -6.71 -27.61
C VAL A 544 -4.56 -5.40 -27.39
N TRP A 545 -4.89 -4.70 -26.31
CA TRP A 545 -4.17 -3.53 -25.82
C TRP A 545 -3.59 -3.82 -24.44
N THR A 546 -2.39 -3.33 -24.21
CA THR A 546 -1.62 -3.57 -22.98
C THR A 546 -1.13 -2.24 -22.43
N GLU A 547 -1.08 -2.13 -21.11
CA GLU A 547 -0.58 -0.94 -20.43
C GLU A 547 0.89 -0.68 -20.74
N LYS A 548 1.69 -1.76 -20.74
CA LYS A 548 3.11 -1.72 -21.05
C LYS A 548 3.28 -2.01 -22.54
N VAL A 549 3.89 -1.07 -23.26
CA VAL A 549 4.33 -1.32 -24.64
C VAL A 549 5.57 -2.20 -24.56
N GLY A 550 5.40 -3.50 -24.80
CA GLY A 550 6.48 -4.49 -24.68
C GLY A 550 7.74 -4.06 -25.43
N GLY A 551 8.86 -3.97 -24.69
CA GLY A 551 10.19 -4.02 -25.28
C GLY A 551 10.42 -5.43 -25.81
N ALA A 552 10.72 -5.53 -27.11
CA ALA A 552 11.11 -6.79 -27.71
C ALA A 552 12.32 -7.37 -26.97
N GLY A 553 12.15 -8.56 -26.38
CA GLY A 553 13.20 -9.44 -25.92
C GLY A 553 13.06 -10.77 -26.66
#